data_AF-A0A9E1RHH7-F1
#
_entry.id   AF-A0A9E1RHH7-F1
#
_cell.length_a   1.000
_cell.length_b   1.000
_cell.length_c   1.000
_cell.angle_alpha   90.00
_cell.angle_beta   90.00
_cell.angle_gamma   90.00
#
_symmetry.space_group_name_H-M   'P 1'
#
loop_
_entity.id
_entity.type
_entity.pdbx_description
1 polymer ?
#
loop_
_entity_poly.entity_id
_entity_poly.type
_entity_poly.pdbx_seq_one_letter_code
_entity_poly.pdbx_strand_id
1 'polypeptide(L)' 'MNLVIVESPAKAKTINKYLGDEYIVLASYGHIRDLPSKNGSVDP' A
#
# COMPACT_ATOMS: atom_id res chain seq x y z
N MET A 1 -14.83 -4.18 12.42
CA MET A 1 -13.81 -4.79 11.52
C MET A 1 -13.21 -3.66 10.71
N ASN A 2 -11.93 -3.36 10.91
CA ASN A 2 -11.27 -2.20 10.33
C ASN A 2 -10.23 -2.62 9.28
N LEU A 3 -10.10 -1.86 8.19
CA LEU A 3 -9.12 -2.12 7.14
C LEU A 3 -7.90 -1.21 7.28
N VAL A 4 -6.71 -1.78 7.20
CA VAL A 4 -5.43 -1.08 7.18
C VAL A 4 -4.67 -1.46 5.92
N ILE A 5 -4.26 -0.47 5.13
CA ILE A 5 -3.45 -0.69 3.93
C ILE A 5 -2.00 -0.24 4.19
N VAL A 6 -1.05 -1.08 3.82
CA VAL A 6 0.38 -0.81 3.92
C VAL A 6 1.06 -1.01 2.57
N GLU A 7 2.26 -0.46 2.42
CA GLU A 7 2.99 -0.52 1.14
C GLU A 7 3.49 -1.92 0.77
N SER A 8 3.99 -2.70 1.75
CA SER A 8 4.70 -3.95 1.49
C SER A 8 4.13 -5.15 2.24
N PRO A 9 4.23 -6.37 1.67
CA PRO A 9 3.76 -7.60 2.32
C PRO A 9 4.45 -7.89 3.66
N ALA A 10 5.73 -7.52 3.79
CA ALA A 10 6.48 -7.69 5.03
C ALA A 10 5.90 -6.82 6.15
N LYS A 11 5.56 -5.55 5.85
CA LYS A 11 4.88 -4.66 6.81
C LYS A 11 3.53 -5.23 7.22
N ALA A 12 2.75 -5.77 6.27
CA ALA A 12 1.43 -6.34 6.56
C ALA A 12 1.52 -7.49 7.57
N LYS A 13 2.45 -8.43 7.35
CA LYS A 13 2.70 -9.55 8.27
C LYS A 13 3.10 -9.08 9.68
N THR A 14 3.93 -8.05 9.78
CA THR A 14 4.37 -7.53 11.08
C THR A 14 3.26 -6.80 11.81
N ILE A 15 2.52 -5.92 11.13
CA ILE A 15 1.43 -5.15 11.75
C ILE A 15 0.26 -6.04 12.16
N ASN A 16 -0.07 -7.07 11.37
CA ASN A 16 -1.13 -8.01 11.71
C ASN A 16 -0.85 -8.74 13.05
N LYS A 17 0.41 -9.03 13.37
CA LYS A 17 0.80 -9.62 14.66
C LYS A 17 0.54 -8.69 15.85
N TYR A 18 0.55 -7.37 15.64
CA TYR A 18 0.31 -6.39 16.70
C TYR A 18 -1.17 -6.06 16.87
N LEU A 19 -1.93 -5.99 15.77
CA LEU A 19 -3.33 -5.57 15.80
C LEU A 19 -4.33 -6.72 16.01
N GLY A 20 -3.94 -7.95 15.67
CA GLY A 20 -4.82 -9.11 15.81
C GLY A 20 -6.03 -9.08 14.88
N ASP A 21 -7.01 -9.94 15.17
CA ASP A 21 -8.10 -10.29 14.25
C ASP A 21 -9.18 -9.20 14.09
N GLU A 22 -9.12 -8.13 14.87
CA GLU A 22 -10.05 -6.99 14.74
C GLU A 22 -9.78 -6.16 13.47
N TYR A 23 -8.58 -6.32 12.90
CA TYR A 23 -8.11 -5.60 11.73
C TYR A 23 -7.81 -6.54 10.56
N ILE A 24 -8.16 -6.10 9.35
CA ILE A 24 -7.68 -6.68 8.11
C ILE A 24 -6.51 -5.82 7.64
N VAL A 25 -5.33 -6.41 7.50
CA VAL A 25 -4.13 -5.71 7.02
C VAL A 25 -3.74 -6.20 5.62
N LEU A 26 -3.80 -5.32 4.61
CA LEU A 26 -3.49 -5.64 3.21
C LEU A 26 -2.31 -4.82 2.70
N ALA A 27 -1.54 -5.39 1.78
CA ALA A 27 -0.44 -4.69 1.11
C ALA A 27 -0.89 -4.09 -0.24
N SER A 28 -0.48 -2.86 -0.55
CA SER A 28 -0.69 -2.20 -1.85
C SER A 28 0.33 -2.61 -2.91
N TYR A 29 1.44 -3.26 -2.50
CA TYR A 29 2.56 -3.63 -3.36
C TYR A 29 3.21 -2.43 -4.07
N GLY A 30 3.24 -1.28 -3.39
CA GLY A 30 3.77 -0.03 -3.92
C GLY A 30 2.69 0.90 -4.50
N HIS A 31 3.04 1.66 -5.53
CA HIS A 31 2.17 2.64 -6.17
C HIS A 31 1.06 1.95 -6.99
N ILE A 32 -0.19 2.35 -6.78
CA ILE A 32 -1.36 1.83 -7.50
C ILE A 32 -1.58 2.58 -8.83
N ARG A 33 -1.11 3.82 -8.90
CA ARG A 33 -1.18 4.68 -10.08
C ARG A 33 0.11 5.46 -10.22
N ASP A 34 0.52 5.64 -11.46
CA ASP A 34 1.62 6.50 -11.83
C ASP A 34 1.16 7.41 -12.97
N LEU A 35 1.88 8.52 -13.16
CA LEU A 35 1.72 9.33 -14.34
C LEU A 35 2.26 8.58 -15.56
N PRO A 36 1.78 8.90 -16.79
CA PRO A 36 2.39 8.38 -18.00
C PRO A 36 3.90 8.68 -17.98
N SER A 37 4.73 7.68 -18.29
CA SER A 37 6.18 7.83 -18.31
C SER A 37 6.59 8.91 -19.31
N LYS A 38 7.45 9.83 -18.85
CA LYS A 38 7.77 11.12 -19.47
C LYS A 38 8.25 11.01 -20.92
N ASN A 39 7.30 11.09 -21.84
CA ASN A 39 7.44 11.82 -23.11
C ASN A 39 6.24 12.79 -23.18
N GLY A 40 6.32 13.91 -22.44
CA GLY A 40 5.31 14.99 -22.50
C GLY A 40 4.34 15.11 -21.32
N SER A 41 4.56 14.41 -20.20
CA SER A 41 3.61 14.38 -19.07
C SER A 41 3.69 15.57 -18.09
N VAL A 42 4.62 16.49 -18.31
CA VAL A 42 4.82 17.71 -17.50
C VAL A 42 5.31 18.84 -18.41
N ASP A 43 4.64 19.99 -18.37
CA ASP A 43 5.26 21.24 -18.82
C ASP A 43 6.38 21.61 -17.83
N PRO A 44 7.56 22.03 -18.32
CA PRO A 44 8.72 22.37 -17.48
C PRO A 44 8.47 23.55 -16.53
#